data_AF-A0A7Y5PL75-F1
#
_entry.id   AF-A0A7Y5PL75-F1
#
_cell.length_a   1.000
_cell.length_b   1.000
_cell.length_c   1.000
_cell.angle_alpha   90.00
_cell.angle_beta   90.00
_cell.angle_gamma   90.00
#
_symmetry.space_group_name_H-M   'P 1'
#
loop_
_entity.id
_entity.type
_entity.pdbx_description
1 polymer ?
#
loop_
_entity_poly.entity_id
_entity_poly.type
_entity_poly.pdbx_seq_one_letter_code
_entity_poly.pdbx_strand_id
1 'polypeptide(L)'
;MSTTPRILAFLFYLAASLHAQTPNHPLARDILRELIETNPTPSSGDCTAAAQLAAKRLLDAGFPAADVHVIVPAPKQGNLIARLRGRNAARPIVFLAHLDVVEARRDDWSVEPFRLL
;
A
#
# COMPACT_ATOMS: atom_id res chain seq x y z
N MET A 1 9.15 -16.44 -46.81
CA MET A 1 9.25 -15.38 -45.79
C MET A 1 8.02 -15.48 -44.89
N SER A 2 8.13 -16.13 -43.73
CA SER A 2 7.01 -16.30 -42.77
C SER A 2 7.29 -15.43 -41.55
N THR A 3 6.75 -14.21 -41.55
CA THR A 3 6.89 -13.19 -40.49
C THR A 3 5.68 -13.10 -39.57
N THR A 4 4.75 -14.06 -39.68
CA THR A 4 3.44 -14.04 -39.02
C THR A 4 3.41 -14.28 -37.49
N PRO A 5 4.39 -14.91 -36.80
CA PRO A 5 4.24 -15.17 -35.36
C PRO A 5 4.59 -13.96 -34.46
N ARG A 6 5.30 -12.95 -34.99
CA ARG A 6 5.73 -11.78 -34.20
C ARG A 6 4.62 -10.74 -33.99
N ILE A 7 3.67 -10.65 -34.93
CA ILE A 7 2.58 -9.65 -34.87
C ILE A 7 1.53 -10.04 -33.82
N LEU A 8 1.22 -11.34 -33.71
CA LEU A 8 0.28 -11.85 -32.69
C LEU A 8 0.80 -11.65 -31.26
N ALA A 9 2.09 -11.86 -31.03
CA ALA A 9 2.70 -11.67 -29.70
C ALA A 9 2.70 -10.20 -29.25
N PHE A 10 2.77 -9.24 -30.19
CA PHE A 10 2.76 -7.81 -29.90
C PHE A 10 1.35 -7.29 -29.54
N LEU A 11 0.31 -7.82 -30.20
CA LEU A 11 -1.09 -7.47 -29.92
C LEU A 11 -1.57 -8.00 -28.56
N PHE A 12 -1.07 -9.15 -28.12
CA PHE A 12 -1.40 -9.70 -26.79
C PHE A 12 -0.80 -8.87 -25.64
N TYR A 13 0.39 -8.30 -25.84
CA TYR A 13 1.05 -7.46 -24.83
C TYR A 13 0.33 -6.10 -24.64
N LEU A 14 -0.17 -5.51 -25.73
CA LEU A 14 -0.87 -4.23 -25.68
C LEU A 14 -2.22 -4.33 -24.94
N ALA A 15 -2.96 -5.42 -25.15
CA ALA A 15 -4.23 -5.66 -24.46
C ALA A 15 -4.06 -5.82 -22.94
N ALA A 16 -2.99 -6.45 -22.47
CA ALA A 16 -2.72 -6.63 -21.04
C ALA A 16 -2.41 -5.30 -20.32
N SER A 17 -1.77 -4.33 -21.00
CA SER A 17 -1.48 -3.01 -20.45
C SER A 17 -2.72 -2.14 -20.27
N LEU A 18 -3.75 -2.31 -21.12
CA LEU A 18 -5.01 -1.56 -21.01
C LEU A 18 -5.90 -2.01 -19.83
N HIS A 19 -5.75 -3.26 -19.35
CA HIS A 19 -6.48 -3.75 -18.16
C HIS A 19 -5.83 -3.31 -16.84
N ALA A 20 -4.61 -2.76 -16.86
CA ALA A 20 -3.90 -2.35 -15.65
C ALA A 20 -4.52 -1.11 -14.98
N GLN A 21 -5.36 -0.35 -15.70
CA GLN A 21 -6.05 0.83 -15.19
C GLN A 21 -7.56 0.71 -15.39
N THR A 22 -8.19 -0.27 -14.75
CA THR A 22 -9.64 -0.23 -14.58
C THR A 22 -10.01 0.97 -13.72
N PRO A 23 -10.94 1.85 -14.16
CA PRO A 23 -11.52 2.85 -13.27
C PRO A 23 -12.07 2.14 -12.03
N ASN A 24 -11.74 2.65 -10.84
CA ASN A 24 -12.08 2.05 -9.54
C ASN A 24 -11.34 0.75 -9.25
N HIS A 25 -10.18 0.84 -8.58
CA HIS A 25 -9.49 -0.32 -8.01
C HIS A 25 -10.07 -0.65 -6.63
N PRO A 26 -10.94 -1.69 -6.47
CA PRO A 26 -11.61 -1.95 -5.19
C PRO A 26 -10.60 -2.24 -4.08
N LEU A 27 -9.55 -3.02 -4.39
CA LEU A 27 -8.46 -3.29 -3.46
C LEU A 27 -7.76 -2.02 -2.98
N ALA A 28 -7.45 -1.09 -3.88
CA ALA A 28 -6.77 0.16 -3.50
C ALA A 28 -7.68 1.02 -2.62
N ARG A 29 -8.98 1.09 -2.94
CA ARG A 29 -9.97 1.77 -2.11
C ARG A 29 -10.12 1.12 -0.74
N ASP A 30 -10.13 -0.20 -0.66
CA ASP A 30 -10.23 -0.93 0.61
C ASP A 30 -9.00 -0.72 1.49
N ILE A 31 -7.80 -0.76 0.90
CA ILE A 31 -6.55 -0.44 1.61
C ILE A 31 -6.58 1.00 2.12
N LEU A 32 -6.99 1.95 1.27
CA LEU A 32 -7.07 3.36 1.64
C LEU A 32 -8.10 3.58 2.76
N ARG A 33 -9.27 2.95 2.67
CA ARG A 33 -10.32 3.02 3.70
C ARG A 33 -9.79 2.56 5.05
N GLU A 34 -9.20 1.37 5.08
CA GLU A 34 -8.67 0.80 6.30
C GLU A 34 -7.58 1.67 6.92
N LEU A 35 -6.66 2.22 6.12
CA LEU A 35 -5.62 3.11 6.63
C LEU A 35 -6.20 4.42 7.18
N ILE A 36 -7.14 5.06 6.48
CA ILE A 36 -7.80 6.28 6.96
C ILE A 36 -8.54 6.03 8.28
N GLU A 37 -9.28 4.93 8.35
CA GLU A 37 -10.14 4.60 9.51
C GLU A 37 -9.34 4.22 10.77
N THR A 38 -8.01 4.04 10.69
CA THR A 38 -7.16 3.84 11.88
C THR A 38 -6.92 5.10 12.70
N ASN A 39 -7.13 6.29 12.14
CA ASN A 39 -6.70 7.57 12.73
C ASN A 39 -5.22 7.51 13.20
N PRO A 40 -4.24 7.65 12.28
CA PRO A 40 -2.82 7.56 12.64
C PRO A 40 -2.25 8.90 13.14
N THR A 41 -3.04 9.72 13.85
CA THR A 41 -2.57 11.00 14.38
C THR A 41 -1.66 10.84 15.61
N PRO A 42 -0.71 11.75 15.84
CA PRO A 42 0.24 11.66 16.95
C PRO A 42 -0.37 11.70 18.35
N SER A 43 -1.43 12.50 18.57
CA SER A 43 -1.94 12.78 19.92
C SER A 43 -3.13 11.91 20.28
N SER A 44 -4.13 11.86 19.39
CA SER A 44 -5.40 11.16 19.64
C SER A 44 -5.47 9.76 19.01
N GLY A 45 -4.60 9.50 18.03
CA GLY A 45 -4.61 8.34 17.18
C GLY A 45 -3.70 7.19 17.61
N ASP A 46 -3.46 6.28 16.66
CA ASP A 46 -2.52 5.17 16.77
C ASP A 46 -1.86 4.83 15.41
N CYS A 47 -0.64 5.33 15.19
CA CYS A 47 0.12 5.04 13.97
C CYS A 47 0.64 3.59 13.95
N THR A 48 0.84 2.97 15.13
CA THR A 48 1.18 1.55 15.22
C THR A 48 0.05 0.67 14.67
N ALA A 49 -1.21 1.03 14.91
CA ALA A 49 -2.36 0.31 14.35
C ALA A 49 -2.34 0.31 12.81
N ALA A 50 -2.04 1.47 12.19
CA ALA A 50 -1.86 1.57 10.74
C ALA A 50 -0.71 0.70 10.22
N ALA A 51 0.44 0.72 10.91
CA ALA A 51 1.60 -0.11 10.56
C ALA A 51 1.30 -1.62 10.66
N GLN A 52 0.57 -2.05 11.70
CA GLN A 52 0.15 -3.44 11.89
C GLN A 52 -0.86 -3.89 10.83
N LEU A 53 -1.81 -3.02 10.46
CA LEU A 53 -2.77 -3.31 9.40
C LEU A 53 -2.08 -3.51 8.05
N ALA A 54 -1.16 -2.61 7.70
CA ALA A 54 -0.37 -2.72 6.48
C ALA A 54 0.54 -3.97 6.50
N ALA A 55 1.17 -4.28 7.64
CA ALA A 55 1.95 -5.51 7.81
C ALA A 55 1.10 -6.77 7.58
N LYS A 56 -0.10 -6.82 8.17
CA LYS A 56 -1.03 -7.94 7.96
C LYS A 56 -1.37 -8.13 6.49
N ARG A 57 -1.69 -7.05 5.77
CA ARG A 57 -1.99 -7.13 4.33
C ARG A 57 -0.81 -7.66 3.50
N LEU A 58 0.41 -7.28 3.84
CA LEU A 58 1.61 -7.79 3.16
C LEU A 58 1.83 -9.28 3.43
N LEU A 59 1.63 -9.71 4.68
CA LEU A 59 1.70 -11.13 5.05
C LEU A 59 0.63 -11.94 4.32
N ASP A 60 -0.62 -11.47 4.30
CA ASP A 60 -1.73 -12.11 3.58
C ASP A 60 -1.47 -12.16 2.06
N ALA A 61 -0.71 -11.19 1.52
CA ALA A 61 -0.28 -11.16 0.12
C ALA A 61 0.94 -12.06 -0.19
N GLY A 62 1.48 -12.78 0.80
CA GLY A 62 2.55 -13.75 0.63
C GLY A 62 3.96 -13.22 0.86
N PHE A 63 4.13 -12.06 1.49
CA PHE A 63 5.46 -11.65 1.97
C PHE A 63 5.94 -12.62 3.05
N PRO A 64 7.22 -13.06 3.03
CA PRO A 64 7.77 -13.86 4.10
C PRO A 64 7.71 -13.10 5.45
N ALA A 65 7.30 -13.78 6.52
CA ALA A 65 7.23 -13.15 7.84
C ALA A 65 8.57 -12.57 8.32
N ALA A 66 9.69 -13.20 7.92
CA ALA A 66 11.03 -12.70 8.21
C ALA A 66 11.41 -11.41 7.47
N ASP A 67 10.61 -10.99 6.49
CA ASP A 67 10.84 -9.79 5.68
C ASP A 67 9.82 -8.68 5.97
N VAL A 68 8.94 -8.84 6.98
CA VAL A 68 7.94 -7.84 7.39
C VAL A 68 8.11 -7.54 8.88
N HIS A 69 8.41 -6.29 9.21
CA HIS A 69 8.69 -5.85 10.57
C HIS A 69 7.88 -4.61 10.93
N VAL A 70 7.19 -4.65 12.07
CA VAL A 70 6.64 -3.47 12.72
C VAL A 70 7.57 -3.09 13.86
N ILE A 71 8.11 -1.87 13.82
CA ILE A 71 9.04 -1.36 14.83
C ILE A 71 8.37 -0.19 15.56
N VAL A 72 8.26 -0.30 16.88
CA VAL A 72 7.53 0.66 17.73
C VAL A 72 8.53 1.38 18.65
N PRO A 73 9.17 2.48 18.21
CA PRO A 73 10.13 3.24 19.02
C PRO A 73 9.51 3.91 20.25
N ALA A 74 8.22 4.24 20.21
CA ALA A 74 7.46 4.77 21.33
C ALA A 74 6.00 4.32 21.23
N PRO A 75 5.22 4.37 22.34
CA PRO A 75 3.82 3.97 22.34
C PRO A 75 3.05 4.63 21.18
N LYS A 76 2.36 3.80 20.38
CA LYS A 76 1.54 4.23 19.22
C LYS A 76 2.28 4.90 18.05
N GLN A 77 3.61 4.89 18.05
CA GLN A 77 4.45 5.49 16.99
C GLN A 77 5.16 4.41 16.15
N GLY A 78 4.40 3.49 15.57
CA GLY A 78 4.94 2.35 14.83
C GLY A 78 5.39 2.67 13.40
N ASN A 79 6.43 1.96 12.95
CA ASN A 79 6.97 2.00 11.60
C ASN A 79 6.81 0.62 10.95
N LEU A 80 6.63 0.57 9.63
CA LEU A 80 6.62 -0.66 8.85
C LEU A 80 7.85 -0.73 7.95
N ILE A 81 8.58 -1.84 8.03
CA ILE A 81 9.62 -2.21 7.06
C ILE A 81 9.18 -3.51 6.40
N ALA A 82 9.14 -3.52 5.08
CA ALA A 82 8.85 -4.71 4.31
C ALA A 82 9.83 -4.87 3.15
N ARG A 83 10.25 -6.11 2.87
CA ARG A 83 11.14 -6.43 1.76
C ARG A 83 10.49 -7.40 0.79
N LEU A 84 10.28 -6.94 -0.44
CA LEU A 84 10.05 -7.82 -1.57
C LEU A 84 11.40 -8.24 -2.16
N ARG A 85 11.72 -9.54 -2.11
CA ARG A 85 13.00 -10.04 -2.63
C ARG A 85 13.01 -10.00 -4.16
N GLY A 86 14.02 -9.34 -4.72
CA GLY A 86 14.26 -9.34 -6.16
C GLY A 86 14.67 -10.73 -6.67
N ARG A 87 14.49 -10.97 -7.97
CA ARG A 87 14.85 -12.24 -8.64
C ARG A 87 16.33 -12.34 -9.00
N ASN A 88 17.09 -11.25 -8.88
CA ASN A 88 18.49 -11.16 -9.28
C ASN A 88 19.24 -10.15 -8.40
N ALA A 89 20.54 -9.99 -8.67
CA ALA A 89 21.43 -9.08 -7.94
C ALA A 89 21.36 -7.62 -8.44
N ALA A 90 20.26 -7.19 -9.07
CA ALA A 90 20.08 -5.79 -9.45
C ALA A 90 20.09 -4.87 -8.23
N ARG A 91 20.39 -3.59 -8.45
CA ARG A 91 20.39 -2.58 -7.39
C ARG A 91 19.01 -2.51 -6.73
N PRO A 92 18.92 -2.61 -5.39
CA PRO A 92 17.65 -2.48 -4.67
C PRO A 92 17.01 -1.10 -4.88
N ILE A 93 15.68 -1.05 -4.80
CA ILE A 93 14.90 0.18 -4.77
C ILE A 93 14.28 0.29 -3.38
N VAL A 94 14.34 1.48 -2.79
CA VAL A 94 13.68 1.79 -1.52
C VAL A 94 12.49 2.70 -1.82
N PHE A 95 11.31 2.27 -1.37
CA PHE A 95 10.13 3.12 -1.31
C PHE A 95 9.99 3.63 0.12
N LEU A 96 9.91 4.95 0.27
CA LEU A 96 9.80 5.61 1.57
C LEU A 96 8.54 6.49 1.57
N ALA A 97 7.74 6.34 2.62
CA ALA A 97 6.55 7.13 2.89
C ALA A 97 6.37 7.23 4.42
N HIS A 98 5.52 8.15 4.87
CA HIS A 98 5.09 8.25 6.26
C HIS A 98 3.64 7.77 6.39
N LEU A 99 3.29 7.21 7.56
CA LEU A 99 1.96 6.69 7.86
C LEU A 99 1.13 7.67 8.70
N ASP A 100 1.80 8.46 9.54
CA ASP A 100 1.16 9.44 10.41
C ASP A 100 0.63 10.64 9.62
N VAL A 101 -0.41 11.24 10.17
CA VAL A 101 -1.02 12.46 9.63
C VAL A 101 -1.18 13.48 10.74
N VAL A 102 -1.32 14.75 10.38
CA VAL A 102 -1.65 15.81 11.33
C VAL A 102 -3.05 15.60 11.93
N GLU A 103 -3.30 16.21 13.10
CA GLU A 103 -4.61 16.17 13.74
C GLU A 103 -5.73 16.69 12.82
N ALA A 104 -6.92 16.09 12.92
CA ALA A 104 -8.10 16.50 12.16
C ALA A 104 -9.28 16.73 13.12
N ARG A 105 -9.51 17.99 13.51
CA ARG A 105 -10.62 18.36 14.41
C ARG A 105 -11.94 18.20 13.68
N ARG A 106 -12.92 17.55 14.30
CA ARG A 106 -14.21 17.28 13.64
C ARG A 106 -14.90 18.56 13.16
N ASP A 107 -14.85 19.64 13.93
CA ASP A 107 -15.53 20.91 13.62
C ASP A 107 -15.00 21.61 12.35
N ASP A 108 -13.78 21.26 11.90
CA ASP A 108 -13.16 21.86 10.72
C ASP A 108 -13.56 21.15 9.41
N TRP A 109 -14.31 20.04 9.50
CA TRP A 109 -14.62 19.19 8.35
C TRP A 109 -16.12 19.16 8.06
N SER A 110 -16.49 19.06 6.77
CA SER A 110 -17.88 18.82 6.35
C SER A 110 -18.30 17.36 6.53
N VAL A 111 -17.35 16.45 6.72
CA VAL A 111 -17.52 15.00 6.87
C VAL A 111 -16.70 14.46 8.04
N GLU A 112 -16.94 13.21 8.45
CA GLU A 112 -16.09 12.55 9.45
C GLU A 112 -14.66 12.37 8.88
N PRO A 113 -13.62 12.97 9.48
CA PRO A 113 -12.28 13.07 8.88
C PRO A 113 -11.58 11.72 8.70
N PHE A 114 -11.90 10.74 9.55
CA PHE A 114 -11.35 9.38 9.50
C PHE A 114 -12.37 8.35 9.02
N ARG A 115 -13.29 8.75 8.12
CA ARG A 115 -14.20 7.83 7.43
C ARG A 115 -14.10 8.05 5.93
N LEU A 116 -13.67 7.05 5.18
CA LEU A 116 -13.58 7.17 3.72
C LEU A 116 -15.00 7.20 3.11
N LEU A 117 -15.25 8.22 2.26
CA LEU A 117 -16.49 8.41 1.50
C LEU A 117 -16.61 7.41 0.36
#